data_AF-A0A501WUI3-F1
#
_entry.id   AF-A0A501WUI3-F1
#
_cell.length_a   1.000
_cell.length_b   1.000
_cell.length_c   1.000
_cell.angle_alpha   90.00
_cell.angle_beta   90.00
_cell.angle_gamma   90.00
#
_symmetry.space_group_name_H-M   'P 1'
#
loop_
_entity.id
_entity.type
_entity.pdbx_description
1 polymer ?
#
loop_
_entity_poly.entity_id
_entity_poly.type
_entity_poly.pdbx_seq_one_letter_code
_entity_poly.pdbx_strand_id
1 'polypeptide(L)'
;MAFVATAVSTIGNVIVGNRQAKATENAGKDAASAQVYATDRTIEAQDKATERSIDYAKRYNTKATNALTKAAKTGARSRLKASLASEDALLRGNYKAAEATVGAAKDARDSMVFGSKKAEGSKVYAAGKNRDMFQQMLDQSTAELAPWRDAGAKAIKSVSSGLKGGDFSMDGWNFKADPSYEFRKEQGAQALERSAAARGSSLSGQQLAALTDFNSGLASTEYAAAYQREQSDRQNQFNNLMTVADRGQQAAGDTNAIRAGYGDRIAGETTAIGDAHAAGRMERAGYNATTAAQIGQARATQATTRGNLLSTAATYRGDVKAQRAGDVGAARAQGALNVANAANGAIQNGASVIANAYGRQGDAQANAALLTGKATADAWGNIGGTIDGAAGNWAAWSARPESQGGGAGSPYSTGNIGNTISNWWNGAG
;
A
#
# COMPACT_ATOMS: atom_id res chain seq x y z
N MET A 1 49.19 -106.82 -84.78
CA MET A 1 48.67 -105.45 -84.94
C MET A 1 47.61 -105.05 -83.90
N ALA A 2 46.99 -105.96 -83.14
CA ALA A 2 45.96 -105.61 -82.14
C ALA A 2 46.49 -104.90 -80.86
N PHE A 3 47.74 -105.15 -80.43
CA PHE A 3 48.29 -104.58 -79.20
C PHE A 3 48.67 -103.08 -79.29
N VAL A 4 49.01 -102.59 -80.49
CA VAL A 4 49.43 -101.19 -80.72
C VAL A 4 48.20 -100.27 -80.78
N ALA A 5 47.08 -100.75 -81.33
CA ALA A 5 45.82 -100.00 -81.39
C ALA A 5 45.23 -99.72 -79.99
N THR A 6 45.32 -100.69 -79.08
CA THR A 6 44.84 -100.53 -77.70
C THR A 6 45.68 -99.50 -76.93
N ALA A 7 47.01 -99.57 -77.01
CA ALA A 7 47.92 -98.64 -76.34
C ALA A 7 47.78 -97.19 -76.83
N VAL A 8 47.59 -96.98 -78.14
CA VAL A 8 47.34 -95.64 -78.72
C VAL A 8 45.98 -95.09 -78.27
N SER A 9 44.95 -95.92 -78.14
CA SER A 9 43.64 -95.49 -77.60
C SER A 9 43.71 -95.11 -76.12
N THR A 10 44.49 -95.85 -75.31
CA THR A 10 44.65 -95.57 -73.87
C THR A 10 45.40 -94.26 -73.65
N ILE A 11 46.47 -94.01 -74.42
CA ILE A 11 47.24 -92.75 -74.36
C ILE A 11 46.38 -91.57 -74.86
N GLY A 12 45.61 -91.75 -75.94
CA GLY A 12 44.65 -90.75 -76.43
C GLY A 12 43.60 -90.38 -75.38
N ASN A 13 43.03 -91.38 -74.70
CA ASN A 13 42.04 -91.18 -73.64
C ASN A 13 42.64 -90.48 -72.40
N VAL A 14 43.90 -90.79 -72.03
CA VAL A 14 44.60 -90.10 -70.94
C VAL A 14 44.90 -88.65 -71.30
N ILE A 15 45.28 -88.34 -72.54
CA ILE A 15 45.54 -86.96 -72.99
C ILE A 15 44.25 -86.14 -73.06
N VAL A 16 43.16 -86.72 -73.59
CA VAL A 16 41.85 -86.07 -73.62
C VAL A 16 41.31 -85.88 -72.21
N GLY A 17 41.43 -86.88 -71.33
CA GLY A 17 41.08 -86.78 -69.91
C GLY A 17 41.88 -85.70 -69.18
N ASN A 18 43.19 -85.60 -69.42
CA ASN A 18 44.03 -84.56 -68.85
C ASN A 18 43.70 -83.16 -69.38
N ARG A 19 43.31 -83.02 -70.65
CA ARG A 19 42.84 -81.74 -71.22
C ARG A 19 41.48 -81.34 -70.65
N GLN A 20 40.57 -82.29 -70.50
CA GLN A 20 39.27 -82.06 -69.87
C GLN A 20 39.45 -81.69 -68.39
N ALA A 21 40.30 -82.38 -67.63
CA ALA A 21 40.62 -82.03 -66.25
C ALA A 21 41.19 -80.62 -66.11
N LYS A 22 42.13 -80.21 -66.98
CA LYS A 22 42.65 -78.83 -67.00
C LYS A 22 41.61 -77.79 -67.43
N ALA A 23 40.71 -78.14 -68.34
CA ALA A 23 39.62 -77.25 -68.74
C ALA A 23 38.61 -77.04 -67.59
N THR A 24 38.28 -78.09 -66.85
CA THR A 24 37.43 -78.03 -65.65
C THR A 24 38.11 -77.25 -64.52
N GLU A 25 39.42 -77.41 -64.33
CA GLU A 25 40.21 -76.63 -63.37
C GLU A 25 40.21 -75.13 -63.71
N ASN A 26 40.43 -74.77 -64.98
CA ASN A 26 40.40 -73.38 -65.43
C ASN A 26 39.00 -72.77 -65.36
N ALA A 27 37.96 -73.51 -65.74
CA ALA A 27 36.57 -73.07 -65.59
C ALA A 27 36.20 -72.86 -64.11
N GLY A 28 36.73 -73.69 -63.20
CA GLY A 28 36.60 -73.51 -61.76
C GLY A 28 37.29 -72.24 -61.24
N LYS A 29 38.48 -71.91 -61.75
CA LYS A 29 39.20 -70.66 -61.42
C LYS A 29 38.46 -69.42 -61.91
N ASP A 30 37.94 -69.46 -63.13
CA ASP A 30 37.18 -68.35 -63.73
C ASP A 30 35.86 -68.13 -62.98
N ALA A 31 35.16 -69.21 -62.60
CA ALA A 31 33.95 -69.14 -61.79
C ALA A 31 34.22 -68.59 -60.38
N ALA A 32 35.29 -69.02 -59.72
CA ALA A 32 35.69 -68.48 -58.41
C ALA A 32 36.07 -66.99 -58.50
N SER A 33 36.79 -66.58 -59.54
CA SER A 33 37.17 -65.18 -59.77
C SER A 33 35.95 -64.30 -60.06
N ALA A 34 34.97 -64.80 -60.82
CA ALA A 34 33.70 -64.11 -61.07
C ALA A 34 32.84 -63.98 -59.78
N GLN A 35 32.84 -65.01 -58.92
CA GLN A 35 32.15 -64.95 -57.62
C GLN A 35 32.81 -63.95 -56.66
N VAL A 36 34.15 -63.88 -56.63
CA VAL A 36 34.90 -62.88 -55.87
C VAL A 36 34.55 -61.47 -56.35
N TYR A 37 34.60 -61.22 -57.66
CA TYR A 37 34.26 -59.92 -58.25
C TYR A 37 32.81 -59.48 -57.96
N ALA A 38 31.85 -60.41 -58.06
CA ALA A 38 30.46 -60.13 -57.73
C ALA A 38 30.28 -59.80 -56.24
N THR A 39 31.01 -60.50 -55.37
CA THR A 39 31.01 -60.27 -53.92
C THR A 39 31.61 -58.91 -53.58
N ASP A 40 32.75 -58.54 -54.17
CA ASP A 40 33.39 -57.22 -53.99
C ASP A 40 32.46 -56.08 -54.40
N ARG A 41 31.73 -56.21 -55.52
CA ARG A 41 30.72 -55.21 -55.91
C ARG A 41 29.57 -55.09 -54.91
N THR A 42 29.12 -56.20 -54.32
CA THR A 42 28.08 -56.15 -53.28
C THR A 42 28.58 -55.50 -51.99
N ILE A 43 29.85 -55.74 -51.62
CA ILE A 43 30.51 -55.11 -50.47
C ILE A 43 30.60 -53.60 -50.70
N GLU A 44 31.14 -53.16 -51.85
CA GLU A 44 31.29 -51.74 -52.16
C GLU A 44 29.94 -50.98 -52.16
N ALA A 45 28.89 -51.62 -52.69
CA ALA A 45 27.54 -51.05 -52.68
C ALA A 45 26.97 -50.92 -51.26
N GLN A 46 27.19 -51.93 -50.40
CA GLN A 46 26.74 -51.92 -49.00
C GLN A 46 27.55 -50.96 -48.13
N ASP A 47 28.85 -50.82 -48.40
CA ASP A 47 29.74 -49.90 -47.70
C ASP A 47 29.29 -48.45 -47.93
N LYS A 48 29.06 -48.06 -49.20
CA LYS A 48 28.50 -46.75 -49.55
C LYS A 48 27.12 -46.49 -48.94
N ALA A 49 26.28 -47.53 -48.82
CA ALA A 49 24.97 -47.41 -48.16
C ALA A 49 25.11 -47.22 -46.64
N THR A 50 26.08 -47.88 -46.03
CA THR A 50 26.42 -47.78 -44.60
C THR A 50 26.98 -46.40 -44.28
N GLU A 51 27.91 -45.88 -45.07
CA GLU A 51 28.45 -44.52 -44.93
C GLU A 51 27.36 -43.45 -44.97
N ARG A 52 26.43 -43.55 -45.92
CA ARG A 52 25.28 -42.65 -45.99
C ARG A 52 24.45 -42.74 -44.71
N SER A 53 24.19 -43.95 -44.23
CA SER A 53 23.42 -44.17 -43.01
C SER A 53 24.10 -43.58 -41.77
N ILE A 54 25.43 -43.66 -41.68
CA ILE A 54 26.24 -43.01 -40.62
C ILE A 54 26.06 -41.49 -40.66
N ASP A 55 26.16 -40.87 -41.83
CA ASP A 55 25.98 -39.42 -42.00
C ASP A 55 24.54 -38.99 -41.68
N TYR A 56 23.54 -39.79 -42.04
CA TYR A 56 22.15 -39.59 -41.59
C TYR A 56 22.03 -39.66 -40.07
N ALA A 57 22.54 -40.71 -39.41
CA ALA A 57 22.47 -40.86 -37.96
C ALA A 57 23.12 -39.67 -37.22
N LYS A 58 24.33 -39.26 -37.65
CA LYS A 58 25.04 -38.09 -37.09
C LYS A 58 24.20 -36.82 -37.20
N ARG A 59 23.68 -36.51 -38.40
CA ARG A 59 22.87 -35.30 -38.62
C ARG A 59 21.61 -35.27 -37.76
N TYR A 60 20.92 -36.40 -37.62
CA TYR A 60 19.69 -36.45 -36.83
C TYR A 60 19.95 -36.44 -35.31
N ASN A 61 21.06 -37.00 -34.84
CA ASN A 61 21.53 -36.79 -33.47
C ASN A 61 21.82 -35.30 -33.19
N THR A 62 22.50 -34.61 -34.11
CA THR A 62 22.72 -33.16 -33.99
C THR A 62 21.40 -32.36 -34.04
N LYS A 63 20.42 -32.77 -34.86
CA LYS A 63 19.09 -32.16 -34.86
C LYS A 63 18.39 -32.33 -33.52
N ALA A 64 18.52 -33.50 -32.89
CA ALA A 64 17.94 -33.76 -31.58
C ALA A 64 18.54 -32.85 -30.49
N THR A 65 19.87 -32.74 -30.42
CA THR A 65 20.56 -31.86 -29.46
C THR A 65 20.24 -30.38 -29.69
N ASN A 66 20.17 -29.95 -30.94
CA ASN A 66 19.76 -28.60 -31.30
C ASN A 66 18.31 -28.28 -30.90
N ALA A 67 17.40 -29.25 -31.06
CA ALA A 67 16.00 -29.10 -30.65
C ALA A 67 15.86 -28.88 -29.14
N LEU A 68 16.53 -29.71 -28.34
CA LEU A 68 16.57 -29.58 -26.88
C LEU A 68 17.21 -28.26 -26.45
N THR A 69 18.34 -27.88 -27.06
CA THR A 69 19.03 -26.62 -26.76
C THR A 69 18.16 -25.41 -27.05
N LYS A 70 17.45 -25.40 -28.19
CA LYS A 70 16.53 -24.31 -28.57
C LYS A 70 15.35 -24.22 -27.60
N ALA A 71 14.80 -25.37 -27.18
CA ALA A 71 13.74 -25.44 -26.19
C ALA A 71 14.19 -24.89 -24.83
N ALA A 72 15.35 -25.31 -24.33
CA ALA A 72 15.94 -24.82 -23.09
C ALA A 72 16.16 -23.30 -23.11
N LYS A 73 16.75 -22.76 -24.19
CA LYS A 73 16.93 -21.31 -24.37
C LYS A 73 15.59 -20.57 -24.40
N THR A 74 14.58 -21.13 -25.05
CA THR A 74 13.24 -20.52 -25.13
C THR A 74 12.56 -20.50 -23.76
N GLY A 75 12.64 -21.60 -23.00
CA GLY A 75 12.09 -21.69 -21.65
C GLY A 75 12.81 -20.79 -20.65
N ALA A 76 14.14 -20.68 -20.74
CA ALA A 76 14.91 -19.74 -19.93
C ALA A 76 14.48 -18.28 -20.20
N ARG A 77 14.32 -17.91 -21.47
CA ARG A 77 13.84 -16.58 -21.86
C ARG A 77 12.41 -16.31 -21.39
N SER A 78 11.52 -17.30 -21.42
CA SER A 78 10.14 -17.10 -20.94
C SER A 78 10.07 -16.88 -19.44
N ARG A 79 10.87 -17.63 -18.65
CA ARG A 79 10.99 -17.43 -17.20
C ARG A 79 11.60 -16.07 -16.86
N LEU A 80 12.65 -15.64 -17.56
CA LEU A 80 13.26 -14.33 -17.35
C LEU A 80 12.25 -13.19 -17.60
N LYS A 81 11.53 -13.23 -18.72
CA LYS A 81 10.48 -12.23 -19.02
C LYS A 81 9.37 -12.23 -17.98
N ALA A 82 9.00 -13.41 -17.48
CA ALA A 82 7.99 -13.54 -16.43
C ALA A 82 8.47 -12.98 -15.09
N SER A 83 9.74 -13.19 -14.73
CA SER A 83 10.35 -12.61 -13.53
C SER A 83 10.37 -11.08 -13.61
N LEU A 84 10.76 -10.50 -14.74
CA LEU A 84 10.72 -9.04 -14.94
C LEU A 84 9.30 -8.48 -14.84
N ALA A 85 8.32 -9.16 -15.45
CA ALA A 85 6.91 -8.75 -15.37
C ALA A 85 6.35 -8.89 -13.94
N SER A 86 6.81 -9.89 -13.19
CA SER A 86 6.48 -10.08 -11.78
C SER A 86 7.03 -8.93 -10.94
N GLU A 87 8.29 -8.56 -11.14
CA GLU A 87 8.93 -7.46 -10.43
C GLU A 87 8.25 -6.11 -10.72
N ASP A 88 7.93 -5.81 -11.99
CA ASP A 88 7.16 -4.63 -12.38
C ASP A 88 5.77 -4.61 -11.72
N ALA A 89 5.09 -5.76 -11.64
CA ALA A 89 3.79 -5.86 -10.96
C ALA A 89 3.87 -5.55 -9.46
N LEU A 90 4.90 -6.05 -8.77
CA LEU A 90 5.15 -5.77 -7.35
C LEU A 90 5.49 -4.29 -7.13
N LEU A 91 6.37 -3.73 -7.95
CA LEU A 91 6.77 -2.31 -7.87
C LEU A 91 5.56 -1.37 -8.07
N ARG A 92 4.73 -1.64 -9.08
CA ARG A 92 3.49 -0.87 -9.31
C ARG A 92 2.50 -1.01 -8.17
N GLY A 93 2.35 -2.21 -7.60
CA GLY A 93 1.51 -2.46 -6.44
C GLY A 93 1.96 -1.64 -5.23
N ASN A 94 3.26 -1.69 -4.90
CA ASN A 94 3.85 -0.94 -3.80
C ASN A 94 3.78 0.58 -4.01
N TYR A 95 4.05 1.05 -5.23
CA TYR A 95 3.92 2.47 -5.58
C TYR A 95 2.48 2.96 -5.38
N LYS A 96 1.49 2.21 -5.87
CA LYS A 96 0.06 2.55 -5.68
C LYS A 96 -0.35 2.49 -4.21
N ALA A 97 0.23 1.59 -3.44
CA ALA A 97 0.01 1.54 -2.00
C ALA A 97 0.54 2.79 -1.28
N ALA A 98 1.76 3.23 -1.64
CA ALA A 98 2.35 4.46 -1.11
C ALA A 98 1.55 5.71 -1.53
N GLU A 99 1.09 5.78 -2.78
CA GLU A 99 0.22 6.87 -3.25
C GLU A 99 -1.08 6.94 -2.43
N ALA A 100 -1.69 5.80 -2.11
CA ALA A 100 -2.90 5.74 -1.30
C ALA A 100 -2.67 6.20 0.15
N THR A 101 -1.55 5.82 0.78
CA THR A 101 -1.24 6.26 2.14
C THR A 101 -0.91 7.75 2.21
N VAL A 102 -0.15 8.28 1.25
CA VAL A 102 0.16 9.72 1.16
C VAL A 102 -1.11 10.54 0.91
N GLY A 103 -1.97 10.10 -0.01
CA GLY A 103 -3.26 10.75 -0.27
C GLY A 103 -4.14 10.82 0.99
N ALA A 104 -4.26 9.71 1.71
CA ALA A 104 -5.01 9.66 2.95
C ALA A 104 -4.41 10.55 4.06
N ALA A 105 -3.09 10.61 4.19
CA ALA A 105 -2.43 11.51 5.13
C ALA A 105 -2.72 12.99 4.81
N LYS A 106 -2.75 13.35 3.53
CA LYS A 106 -3.14 14.70 3.09
C LYS A 106 -4.59 15.00 3.43
N ASP A 107 -5.52 14.10 3.12
CA ASP A 107 -6.95 14.26 3.43
C ASP A 107 -7.21 14.38 4.94
N ALA A 108 -6.46 13.61 5.74
CA ALA A 108 -6.49 13.69 7.19
C ALA A 108 -6.00 15.05 7.71
N ARG A 109 -4.86 15.53 7.20
CA ARG A 109 -4.33 16.85 7.54
C ARG A 109 -5.30 17.96 7.15
N ASP A 110 -5.85 17.92 5.95
CA ASP A 110 -6.77 18.94 5.45
C ASP A 110 -8.08 18.95 6.26
N SER A 111 -8.56 17.78 6.70
CA SER A 111 -9.68 17.66 7.64
C SER A 111 -9.40 18.33 8.98
N MET A 112 -8.21 18.10 9.56
CA MET A 112 -7.78 18.73 10.81
C MET A 112 -7.66 20.26 10.69
N VAL A 113 -7.06 20.74 9.59
CA VAL A 113 -6.96 22.19 9.30
C VAL A 113 -8.34 22.82 9.17
N PHE A 114 -9.27 22.17 8.46
CA PHE A 114 -10.64 22.66 8.34
C PHE A 114 -11.35 22.69 9.70
N GLY A 115 -11.21 21.64 10.50
CA GLY A 115 -11.71 21.57 11.87
C GLY A 115 -11.22 22.71 12.73
N SER A 116 -9.91 22.94 12.72
CA SER A 116 -9.23 24.02 13.46
C SER A 116 -9.75 25.40 13.06
N LYS A 117 -9.85 25.70 11.77
CA LYS A 117 -10.41 26.98 11.28
C LYS A 117 -11.85 27.20 11.74
N LYS A 118 -12.69 26.15 11.70
CA LYS A 118 -14.07 26.25 12.15
C LYS A 118 -14.17 26.35 13.68
N ALA A 119 -13.25 25.72 14.42
CA ALA A 119 -13.15 25.82 15.87
C ALA A 119 -12.76 27.24 16.31
N GLU A 120 -11.77 27.84 15.65
CA GLU A 120 -11.39 29.24 15.84
C GLU A 120 -12.57 30.18 15.57
N GLY A 121 -13.29 29.97 14.47
CA GLY A 121 -14.50 30.73 14.16
C GLY A 121 -15.58 30.63 15.25
N SER A 122 -15.77 29.48 15.90
CA SER A 122 -16.68 29.34 17.04
C SER A 122 -16.26 30.20 18.24
N LYS A 123 -14.96 30.22 18.54
CA LYS A 123 -14.42 31.02 19.66
C LYS A 123 -14.57 32.52 19.40
N VAL A 124 -14.26 32.97 18.19
CA VAL A 124 -14.43 34.38 17.78
C VAL A 124 -15.91 34.79 17.84
N TYR A 125 -16.80 33.93 17.34
CA TYR A 125 -18.25 34.18 17.42
C TYR A 125 -18.72 34.29 18.87
N ALA A 126 -18.30 33.38 19.74
CA ALA A 126 -18.63 33.41 21.16
C ALA A 126 -18.10 34.69 21.85
N ALA A 127 -16.86 35.10 21.56
CA ALA A 127 -16.29 36.34 22.08
C ALA A 127 -17.09 37.58 21.64
N GLY A 128 -17.54 37.63 20.38
CA GLY A 128 -18.43 38.70 19.89
C GLY A 128 -19.78 38.72 20.62
N LYS A 129 -20.42 37.55 20.74
CA LYS A 129 -21.69 37.36 21.46
C LYS A 129 -21.60 37.80 22.93
N ASN A 130 -20.48 37.49 23.59
CA ASN A 130 -20.20 37.89 24.96
C ASN A 130 -20.18 39.42 25.10
N ARG A 131 -19.43 40.10 24.23
CA ARG A 131 -19.33 41.56 24.23
C ARG A 131 -20.71 42.22 24.04
N ASP A 132 -21.48 41.74 23.07
CA ASP A 132 -22.77 42.33 22.73
C ASP A 132 -23.80 42.11 23.86
N MET A 133 -23.80 40.92 24.48
CA MET A 133 -24.68 40.61 25.61
C MET A 133 -24.31 41.41 26.86
N PHE A 134 -23.01 41.56 27.14
CA PHE A 134 -22.52 42.40 28.23
C PHE A 134 -22.92 43.87 28.04
N GLN A 135 -22.80 44.41 26.81
CA GLN A 135 -23.20 45.78 26.52
C GLN A 135 -24.71 46.00 26.70
N GLN A 136 -25.55 45.10 26.17
CA GLN A 136 -27.00 45.18 26.34
C GLN A 136 -27.41 45.19 27.82
N MET A 137 -26.77 44.35 28.63
CA MET A 137 -27.08 44.26 30.05
C MET A 137 -26.63 45.49 30.83
N LEU A 138 -25.50 46.08 30.44
CA LEU A 138 -25.05 47.36 30.99
C LEU A 138 -25.97 48.51 30.63
N ASP A 139 -26.40 48.58 29.38
CA ASP A 139 -27.30 49.64 28.91
C ASP A 139 -28.64 49.55 29.65
N GLN A 140 -29.18 48.34 29.81
CA GLN A 140 -30.42 48.11 30.54
C GLN A 140 -30.29 48.47 32.03
N SER A 141 -29.26 47.97 32.73
CA SER A 141 -29.06 48.28 34.17
C SER A 141 -28.80 49.77 34.41
N THR A 142 -28.07 50.43 33.50
CA THR A 142 -27.85 51.87 33.57
C THR A 142 -29.16 52.64 33.36
N ALA A 143 -30.01 52.22 32.42
CA ALA A 143 -31.30 52.85 32.16
C ALA A 143 -32.29 52.67 33.33
N GLU A 144 -32.36 51.49 33.93
CA GLU A 144 -33.24 51.19 35.08
C GLU A 144 -32.83 52.01 36.33
N LEU A 145 -31.53 52.25 36.53
CA LEU A 145 -31.00 53.00 37.68
C LEU A 145 -30.88 54.51 37.42
N ALA A 146 -31.08 54.97 36.18
CA ALA A 146 -30.95 56.37 35.81
C ALA A 146 -31.84 57.32 36.63
N PRO A 147 -33.13 57.02 36.90
CA PRO A 147 -33.99 57.92 37.68
C PRO A 147 -33.48 58.15 39.11
N TRP A 148 -32.94 57.10 39.75
CA TRP A 148 -32.39 57.18 41.10
C TRP A 148 -31.08 57.95 41.14
N ARG A 149 -30.21 57.74 40.15
CA ARG A 149 -28.97 58.51 39.99
C ARG A 149 -29.26 59.99 39.74
N ASP A 150 -30.21 60.30 38.86
CA ASP A 150 -30.60 61.68 38.55
C ASP A 150 -31.24 62.37 39.76
N ALA A 151 -32.13 61.67 40.47
CA ALA A 151 -32.74 62.17 41.70
C ALA A 151 -31.69 62.42 42.78
N GLY A 152 -30.74 61.51 42.99
CA GLY A 152 -29.63 61.68 43.91
C GLY A 152 -28.72 62.83 43.53
N ALA A 153 -28.35 62.96 42.24
CA ALA A 153 -27.53 64.07 41.75
C ALA A 153 -28.23 65.43 41.96
N LYS A 154 -29.53 65.50 41.72
CA LYS A 154 -30.34 66.69 42.01
C LYS A 154 -30.39 66.96 43.52
N ALA A 155 -30.58 65.94 44.35
CA ALA A 155 -30.62 66.08 45.80
C ALA A 155 -29.28 66.58 46.36
N ILE A 156 -28.14 66.03 45.90
CA ILE A 156 -26.80 66.50 46.25
C ILE A 156 -26.62 67.97 45.85
N LYS A 157 -27.07 68.35 44.65
CA LYS A 157 -27.03 69.74 44.19
C LYS A 157 -27.89 70.66 45.08
N SER A 158 -29.09 70.23 45.45
CA SER A 158 -29.98 70.96 46.36
C SER A 158 -29.40 71.10 47.76
N VAL A 159 -28.78 70.04 48.32
CA VAL A 159 -28.06 70.10 49.60
C VAL A 159 -26.90 71.10 49.51
N SER A 160 -26.08 71.01 48.47
CA SER A 160 -24.94 71.93 48.28
C SER A 160 -25.40 73.39 48.14
N SER A 161 -26.49 73.63 47.42
CA SER A 161 -27.07 74.96 47.26
C SER A 161 -27.63 75.49 48.58
N GLY A 162 -28.40 74.69 49.31
CA GLY A 162 -29.01 75.10 50.57
C GLY A 162 -27.99 75.33 51.69
N LEU A 163 -26.89 74.56 51.72
CA LEU A 163 -25.78 74.81 52.63
C LEU A 163 -25.08 76.16 52.36
N LYS A 164 -24.94 76.55 51.08
CA LYS A 164 -24.36 77.85 50.70
C LYS A 164 -25.33 79.02 50.93
N GLY A 165 -26.63 78.77 50.72
CA GLY A 165 -27.69 79.78 50.86
C GLY A 165 -28.17 80.02 52.28
N GLY A 166 -27.83 79.12 53.22
CA GLY A 166 -28.31 79.18 54.60
C GLY A 166 -29.71 78.58 54.81
N ASP A 167 -30.26 77.88 53.80
CA ASP A 167 -31.60 77.28 53.82
C ASP A 167 -31.80 76.29 54.98
N PHE A 168 -30.71 75.68 55.46
CA PHE A 168 -30.70 74.74 56.59
C PHE A 168 -30.17 75.36 57.89
N SER A 169 -29.75 76.63 57.87
CA SER A 169 -29.33 77.37 59.07
C SER A 169 -30.54 78.04 59.72
N MET A 170 -30.42 78.39 61.01
CA MET A 170 -31.36 79.31 61.66
C MET A 170 -30.98 80.78 61.50
N ASP A 171 -29.85 81.06 60.86
CA ASP A 171 -29.42 82.42 60.56
C ASP A 171 -30.45 83.12 59.67
N GLY A 172 -30.97 84.26 60.14
CA GLY A 172 -32.00 85.02 59.43
C GLY A 172 -33.44 84.55 59.63
N TRP A 173 -33.71 83.62 60.56
CA TRP A 173 -35.08 83.25 60.91
C TRP A 173 -35.90 84.45 61.43
N ASN A 174 -37.10 84.62 60.88
CA ASN A 174 -38.00 85.72 61.23
C ASN A 174 -39.29 85.17 61.84
N PHE A 175 -39.43 85.31 63.16
CA PHE A 175 -40.63 84.89 63.88
C PHE A 175 -41.93 85.51 63.34
N LYS A 176 -41.89 86.75 62.83
CA LYS A 176 -43.08 87.43 62.28
C LYS A 176 -43.60 86.80 60.98
N ALA A 177 -42.82 85.93 60.35
CA ALA A 177 -43.22 85.23 59.14
C ALA A 177 -43.96 83.91 59.42
N ASP A 178 -44.12 83.48 60.68
CA ASP A 178 -44.87 82.26 61.02
C ASP A 178 -46.39 82.45 60.80
N PRO A 179 -47.01 81.74 59.83
CA PRO A 179 -48.45 81.83 59.59
C PRO A 179 -49.29 81.42 60.81
N SER A 180 -48.76 80.55 61.66
CA SER A 180 -49.41 80.07 62.88
C SER A 180 -49.53 81.16 63.94
N TYR A 181 -48.52 82.03 64.03
CA TYR A 181 -48.53 83.17 64.94
C TYR A 181 -49.57 84.20 64.49
N GLU A 182 -49.57 84.57 63.22
CA GLU A 182 -50.59 85.51 62.70
C GLU A 182 -52.01 84.92 62.80
N PHE A 183 -52.20 83.64 62.47
CA PHE A 183 -53.50 82.99 62.62
C PHE A 183 -53.99 83.00 64.09
N ARG A 184 -53.14 82.64 65.05
CA ARG A 184 -53.52 82.62 66.48
C ARG A 184 -53.74 84.02 67.04
N LYS A 185 -52.98 85.01 66.57
CA LYS A 185 -53.15 86.42 66.90
C LYS A 185 -54.48 86.97 66.35
N GLU A 186 -54.83 86.68 65.10
CA GLU A 186 -56.11 87.06 64.51
C GLU A 186 -57.30 86.40 65.22
N GLN A 187 -57.22 85.08 65.46
CA GLN A 187 -58.28 84.35 66.18
C GLN A 187 -58.43 84.84 67.64
N GLY A 188 -57.32 85.13 68.31
CA GLY A 188 -57.31 85.68 69.66
C GLY A 188 -57.90 87.09 69.74
N ALA A 189 -57.53 87.96 68.81
CA ALA A 189 -58.09 89.31 68.69
C ALA A 189 -59.61 89.27 68.45
N GLN A 190 -60.07 88.43 67.50
CA GLN A 190 -61.51 88.25 67.24
C GLN A 190 -62.27 87.70 68.45
N ALA A 191 -61.67 86.78 69.22
CA ALA A 191 -62.29 86.25 70.45
C ALA A 191 -62.42 87.32 71.54
N LEU A 192 -61.38 88.15 71.73
CA LEU A 192 -61.39 89.29 72.65
C LEU A 192 -62.42 90.36 72.23
N GLU A 193 -62.52 90.66 70.94
CA GLU A 193 -63.50 91.59 70.37
C GLU A 193 -64.94 91.08 70.54
N ARG A 194 -65.21 89.81 70.21
CA ARG A 194 -66.53 89.18 70.42
C ARG A 194 -66.91 89.16 71.90
N SER A 195 -65.94 88.93 72.77
CA SER A 195 -66.13 88.95 74.22
C SER A 195 -66.38 90.38 74.76
N ALA A 196 -65.82 91.40 74.13
CA ALA A 196 -66.09 92.81 74.43
C ALA A 196 -67.50 93.22 73.97
N ALA A 197 -67.87 92.85 72.74
CA ALA A 197 -69.17 93.12 72.14
C ALA A 197 -70.32 92.46 72.93
N ALA A 198 -70.13 91.22 73.40
CA ALA A 198 -71.10 90.53 74.26
C ALA A 198 -71.29 91.20 75.64
N ARG A 199 -70.30 91.98 76.10
CA ARG A 199 -70.34 92.70 77.39
C ARG A 199 -70.74 94.17 77.27
N GLY A 200 -71.10 94.64 76.07
CA GLY A 200 -71.54 96.02 75.83
C GLY A 200 -70.45 97.08 76.07
N SER A 201 -69.18 96.69 76.12
CA SER A 201 -68.06 97.58 76.44
C SER A 201 -67.38 98.06 75.15
N SER A 202 -67.48 99.35 74.87
CA SER A 202 -66.75 100.01 73.78
C SER A 202 -65.28 100.18 74.19
N LEU A 203 -64.37 99.52 73.46
CA LEU A 203 -62.90 99.65 73.46
C LEU A 203 -62.28 100.47 74.64
N SER A 204 -62.34 99.95 75.86
CA SER A 204 -61.82 100.64 77.05
C SER A 204 -60.30 100.43 77.21
N GLY A 205 -59.60 101.30 77.94
CA GLY A 205 -58.15 101.17 78.17
C GLY A 205 -57.73 99.84 78.80
N GLN A 206 -58.64 99.20 79.57
CA GLN A 206 -58.44 97.85 80.10
C GLN A 206 -58.46 96.78 79.00
N GLN A 207 -59.22 96.98 77.92
CA GLN A 207 -59.25 96.10 76.75
C GLN A 207 -57.93 96.19 75.95
N LEU A 208 -57.38 97.40 75.79
CA LEU A 208 -56.07 97.61 75.15
C LEU A 208 -54.93 96.99 75.96
N ALA A 209 -54.99 97.10 77.29
CA ALA A 209 -54.05 96.43 78.18
C ALA A 209 -54.17 94.90 78.08
N ALA A 210 -55.38 94.35 78.13
CA ALA A 210 -55.62 92.91 77.98
C ALA A 210 -55.18 92.37 76.61
N LEU A 211 -55.36 93.14 75.53
CA LEU A 211 -54.88 92.80 74.20
C LEU A 211 -53.34 92.86 74.11
N THR A 212 -52.70 93.82 74.76
CA THR A 212 -51.23 93.96 74.82
C THR A 212 -50.60 92.82 75.64
N ASP A 213 -51.21 92.47 76.78
CA ASP A 213 -50.80 91.34 77.61
C ASP A 213 -51.02 90.00 76.91
N PHE A 214 -52.15 89.84 76.21
CA PHE A 214 -52.40 88.67 75.36
C PHE A 214 -51.37 88.55 74.24
N ASN A 215 -51.09 89.62 73.50
CA ASN A 215 -50.13 89.61 72.40
C ASN A 215 -48.69 89.34 72.86
N SER A 216 -48.28 89.87 74.01
CA SER A 216 -46.95 89.64 74.58
C SER A 216 -46.79 88.22 75.15
N GLY A 217 -47.79 87.69 75.83
CA GLY A 217 -47.82 86.29 76.31
C GLY A 217 -47.92 85.26 75.19
N LEU A 218 -48.71 85.55 74.14
CA LEU A 218 -48.81 84.75 72.93
C LEU A 218 -47.48 84.75 72.18
N ALA A 219 -46.85 85.90 71.98
CA ALA A 219 -45.56 85.99 71.28
C ALA A 219 -44.46 85.15 71.95
N SER A 220 -44.37 85.16 73.28
CA SER A 220 -43.35 84.37 74.01
C SER A 220 -43.56 82.86 73.84
N THR A 221 -44.80 82.40 73.97
CA THR A 221 -45.16 80.97 73.81
C THR A 221 -45.01 80.50 72.38
N GLU A 222 -45.46 81.33 71.43
CA GLU A 222 -45.42 81.02 70.01
C GLU A 222 -44.02 81.08 69.42
N TYR A 223 -43.14 81.95 69.94
CA TYR A 223 -41.75 82.05 69.48
C TYR A 223 -41.00 80.73 69.65
N ALA A 224 -41.09 80.12 70.83
CA ALA A 224 -40.44 78.84 71.08
C ALA A 224 -41.01 77.72 70.20
N ALA A 225 -42.34 77.68 70.06
CA ALA A 225 -43.01 76.68 69.23
C ALA A 225 -42.73 76.87 67.72
N ALA A 226 -42.68 78.11 67.25
CA ALA A 226 -42.36 78.49 65.87
C ALA A 226 -40.91 78.16 65.52
N TYR A 227 -39.98 78.47 66.42
CA TYR A 227 -38.57 78.14 66.26
C TYR A 227 -38.36 76.62 66.16
N GLN A 228 -38.97 75.85 67.07
CA GLN A 228 -38.87 74.39 67.04
C GLN A 228 -39.48 73.77 65.78
N ARG A 229 -40.62 74.30 65.29
CA ARG A 229 -41.22 73.88 64.01
C ARG A 229 -40.29 74.14 62.84
N GLU A 230 -39.82 75.38 62.68
CA GLU A 230 -38.91 75.76 61.60
C GLU A 230 -37.61 74.94 61.66
N GLN A 231 -37.08 74.71 62.86
CA GLN A 231 -35.89 73.88 63.07
C GLN A 231 -36.13 72.45 62.60
N SER A 232 -37.29 71.90 62.97
CA SER A 232 -37.69 70.56 62.57
C SER A 232 -37.90 70.48 61.05
N ASP A 233 -38.54 71.46 60.42
CA ASP A 233 -38.81 71.48 58.99
C ASP A 233 -37.52 71.59 58.16
N ARG A 234 -36.59 72.48 58.53
CA ARG A 234 -35.28 72.60 57.89
C ARG A 234 -34.45 71.32 58.06
N GLN A 235 -34.47 70.73 59.25
CA GLN A 235 -33.80 69.46 59.51
C GLN A 235 -34.43 68.30 58.71
N ASN A 236 -35.76 68.25 58.62
CA ASN A 236 -36.49 67.25 57.85
C ASN A 236 -36.21 67.39 56.36
N GLN A 237 -36.15 68.62 55.83
CA GLN A 237 -35.80 68.89 54.44
C GLN A 237 -34.38 68.41 54.12
N PHE A 238 -33.40 68.73 54.98
CA PHE A 238 -32.03 68.24 54.84
C PHE A 238 -31.97 66.71 54.89
N ASN A 239 -32.63 66.08 55.87
CA ASN A 239 -32.67 64.62 56.03
C ASN A 239 -33.32 63.92 54.83
N ASN A 240 -34.39 64.49 54.28
CA ASN A 240 -35.07 63.96 53.09
C ASN A 240 -34.17 64.04 51.85
N LEU A 241 -33.48 65.17 51.66
CA LEU A 241 -32.53 65.33 50.55
C LEU A 241 -31.33 64.39 50.70
N MET A 242 -30.79 64.21 51.91
CA MET A 242 -29.74 63.24 52.15
C MET A 242 -30.20 61.80 51.91
N THR A 243 -31.41 61.43 52.33
CA THR A 243 -31.97 60.10 52.05
C THR A 243 -32.06 59.83 50.54
N VAL A 244 -32.43 60.83 49.73
CA VAL A 244 -32.46 60.70 48.26
C VAL A 244 -31.05 60.65 47.67
N ALA A 245 -30.12 61.45 48.19
CA ALA A 245 -28.71 61.44 47.80
C ALA A 245 -28.05 60.07 48.07
N ASP A 246 -28.27 59.50 49.25
CA ASP A 246 -27.75 58.20 49.67
C ASP A 246 -28.29 57.08 48.76
N ARG A 247 -29.59 57.11 48.44
CA ARG A 247 -30.18 56.16 47.48
C ARG A 247 -29.58 56.31 46.07
N GLY A 248 -29.28 57.53 45.65
CA GLY A 248 -28.58 57.78 44.37
C GLY A 248 -27.14 57.28 44.36
N GLN A 249 -26.42 57.42 45.48
CA GLN A 249 -25.08 56.86 45.67
C GLN A 249 -25.12 55.33 45.65
N GLN A 250 -26.10 54.72 46.34
CA GLN A 250 -26.31 53.28 46.33
C GLN A 250 -26.59 52.75 44.92
N ALA A 251 -27.49 53.40 44.16
CA ALA A 251 -27.77 53.04 42.77
C ALA A 251 -26.53 53.11 41.86
N ALA A 252 -25.64 54.08 42.09
CA ALA A 252 -24.35 54.14 41.39
C ALA A 252 -23.41 52.97 41.78
N GLY A 253 -23.39 52.61 43.08
CA GLY A 253 -22.68 51.43 43.58
C GLY A 253 -23.20 50.12 43.00
N ASP A 254 -24.52 49.96 42.93
CA ASP A 254 -25.19 48.78 42.36
C ASP A 254 -24.87 48.61 40.88
N THR A 255 -24.83 49.71 40.11
CA THR A 255 -24.40 49.68 38.69
C THR A 255 -22.97 49.14 38.55
N ASN A 256 -22.06 49.52 39.46
CA ASN A 256 -20.67 49.04 39.47
C ASN A 256 -20.56 47.57 39.90
N ALA A 257 -21.37 47.14 40.87
CA ALA A 257 -21.43 45.74 41.29
C ALA A 257 -21.99 44.84 40.18
N ILE A 258 -23.01 45.30 39.44
CA ILE A 258 -23.54 44.63 38.24
C ILE A 258 -22.45 44.51 37.17
N ARG A 259 -21.68 45.58 36.91
CA ARG A 259 -20.51 45.54 36.00
C ARG A 259 -19.53 44.42 36.35
N ALA A 260 -19.16 44.31 37.62
CA ALA A 260 -18.19 43.34 38.08
C ALA A 260 -18.73 41.90 38.07
N GLY A 261 -19.91 41.66 38.64
CA GLY A 261 -20.44 40.31 38.82
C GLY A 261 -20.97 39.65 37.54
N TYR A 262 -21.62 40.41 36.66
CA TYR A 262 -22.17 39.84 35.42
C TYR A 262 -21.14 39.68 34.31
N GLY A 263 -20.12 40.53 34.27
CA GLY A 263 -19.01 40.42 33.32
C GLY A 263 -18.33 39.06 33.43
N ASP A 264 -18.00 38.64 34.65
CA ASP A 264 -17.30 37.38 34.88
C ASP A 264 -18.17 36.16 34.55
N ARG A 265 -19.46 36.18 34.94
CA ARG A 265 -20.36 35.04 34.73
C ARG A 265 -20.72 34.84 33.26
N ILE A 266 -21.09 35.91 32.56
CA ILE A 266 -21.46 35.85 31.15
C ILE A 266 -20.23 35.52 30.29
N ALA A 267 -19.07 36.09 30.64
CA ALA A 267 -17.83 35.76 29.95
C ALA A 267 -17.44 34.29 30.13
N GLY A 268 -17.58 33.75 31.35
CA GLY A 268 -17.35 32.33 31.63
C GLY A 268 -18.25 31.41 30.81
N GLU A 269 -19.57 31.63 30.84
CA GLU A 269 -20.54 30.76 30.17
C GLU A 269 -20.43 30.84 28.64
N THR A 270 -20.30 32.04 28.07
CA THR A 270 -20.19 32.21 26.62
C THR A 270 -18.88 31.64 26.08
N THR A 271 -17.78 31.82 26.82
CA THR A 271 -16.48 31.21 26.46
C THR A 271 -16.56 29.69 26.53
N ALA A 272 -17.21 29.13 27.56
CA ALA A 272 -17.41 27.69 27.68
C ALA A 272 -18.23 27.11 26.51
N ILE A 273 -19.27 27.82 26.04
CA ILE A 273 -20.03 27.43 24.84
C ILE A 273 -19.15 27.48 23.59
N GLY A 274 -18.35 28.54 23.43
CA GLY A 274 -17.38 28.67 22.34
C GLY A 274 -16.37 27.53 22.31
N ASP A 275 -15.83 27.17 23.48
CA ASP A 275 -14.90 26.07 23.67
C ASP A 275 -15.55 24.70 23.42
N ALA A 276 -16.78 24.47 23.87
CA ALA A 276 -17.52 23.25 23.60
C ALA A 276 -17.79 23.07 22.09
N HIS A 277 -18.20 24.14 21.40
CA HIS A 277 -18.35 24.11 19.95
C HIS A 277 -17.02 23.91 19.22
N ALA A 278 -15.93 24.51 19.71
CA ALA A 278 -14.60 24.32 19.17
C ALA A 278 -14.13 22.87 19.32
N ALA A 279 -14.30 22.28 20.52
CA ALA A 279 -14.00 20.90 20.83
C ALA A 279 -14.77 19.94 19.91
N GLY A 280 -16.10 20.06 19.82
CA GLY A 280 -16.90 19.18 18.96
C GLY A 280 -16.56 19.29 17.46
N ARG A 281 -16.08 20.45 17.00
CA ARG A 281 -15.58 20.60 15.61
C ARG A 281 -14.22 19.92 15.42
N MET A 282 -13.33 20.04 16.40
CA MET A 282 -12.04 19.35 16.40
C MET A 282 -12.19 17.83 16.47
N GLU A 283 -13.12 17.33 17.29
CA GLU A 283 -13.45 15.91 17.37
C GLU A 283 -13.92 15.36 16.03
N ARG A 284 -14.91 16.00 15.38
CA ARG A 284 -15.35 15.58 14.04
C ARG A 284 -14.23 15.60 13.02
N ALA A 285 -13.33 16.58 13.09
CA ALA A 285 -12.16 16.64 12.22
C ALA A 285 -11.19 15.47 12.48
N GLY A 286 -10.97 15.11 13.75
CA GLY A 286 -10.18 13.95 14.16
C GLY A 286 -10.80 12.62 13.71
N TYR A 287 -12.13 12.47 13.81
CA TYR A 287 -12.85 11.32 13.26
C TYR A 287 -12.67 11.22 11.74
N ASN A 288 -12.89 12.31 11.00
CA ASN A 288 -12.69 12.33 9.55
C ASN A 288 -11.23 12.02 9.16
N ALA A 289 -10.27 12.53 9.91
CA ALA A 289 -8.86 12.24 9.71
C ALA A 289 -8.52 10.77 9.92
N THR A 290 -9.11 10.16 10.95
CA THR A 290 -8.96 8.72 11.23
C THR A 290 -9.60 7.88 10.13
N THR A 291 -10.81 8.23 9.69
CA THR A 291 -11.49 7.56 8.57
C THR A 291 -10.68 7.67 7.28
N ALA A 292 -10.11 8.84 6.97
CA ALA A 292 -9.24 9.01 5.81
C ALA A 292 -8.03 8.06 5.88
N ALA A 293 -7.36 7.98 7.04
CA ALA A 293 -6.25 7.06 7.25
C ALA A 293 -6.64 5.58 7.06
N GLN A 294 -7.79 5.15 7.58
CA GLN A 294 -8.32 3.79 7.40
C GLN A 294 -8.62 3.49 5.93
N ILE A 295 -9.23 4.43 5.20
CA ILE A 295 -9.48 4.28 3.75
C ILE A 295 -8.15 4.18 2.98
N GLY A 296 -7.15 4.99 3.36
CA GLY A 296 -5.80 4.92 2.81
C GLY A 296 -5.16 3.56 2.99
N GLN A 297 -5.21 3.02 4.21
CA GLN A 297 -4.70 1.68 4.52
C GLN A 297 -5.44 0.59 3.73
N ALA A 298 -6.78 0.66 3.63
CA ALA A 298 -7.56 -0.31 2.86
C ALA A 298 -7.17 -0.29 1.37
N ARG A 299 -7.05 0.90 0.78
CA ARG A 299 -6.60 1.06 -0.62
C ARG A 299 -5.16 0.59 -0.83
N ALA A 300 -4.29 0.84 0.14
CA ALA A 300 -2.91 0.38 0.10
C ALA A 300 -2.81 -1.15 0.11
N THR A 301 -3.54 -1.80 1.01
CA THR A 301 -3.64 -3.27 1.05
C THR A 301 -4.17 -3.82 -0.27
N GLN A 302 -5.25 -3.24 -0.82
CA GLN A 302 -5.79 -3.68 -2.11
C GLN A 302 -4.77 -3.55 -3.26
N ALA A 303 -4.00 -2.46 -3.29
CA ALA A 303 -2.97 -2.25 -4.30
C ALA A 303 -1.84 -3.29 -4.21
N THR A 304 -1.34 -3.56 -3.00
CA THR A 304 -0.32 -4.59 -2.76
C THR A 304 -0.84 -5.98 -3.11
N THR A 305 -2.06 -6.33 -2.68
CA THR A 305 -2.70 -7.61 -3.04
C THR A 305 -2.79 -7.77 -4.55
N ARG A 306 -3.24 -6.75 -5.28
CA ARG A 306 -3.30 -6.77 -6.74
C ARG A 306 -1.92 -6.96 -7.37
N GLY A 307 -0.89 -6.28 -6.86
CA GLY A 307 0.50 -6.44 -7.29
C GLY A 307 0.98 -7.90 -7.13
N ASN A 308 0.72 -8.50 -5.98
CA ASN A 308 1.06 -9.90 -5.70
C ASN A 308 0.34 -10.87 -6.63
N LEU A 309 -0.97 -10.70 -6.84
CA LEU A 309 -1.77 -11.51 -7.79
C LEU A 309 -1.22 -11.43 -9.22
N LEU A 310 -0.88 -10.22 -9.68
CA LEU A 310 -0.30 -10.03 -11.01
C LEU A 310 1.10 -10.63 -11.13
N SER A 311 1.90 -10.55 -10.07
CA SER A 311 3.20 -11.20 -9.96
C SER A 311 3.09 -12.72 -10.09
N THR A 312 2.22 -13.35 -9.30
CA THR A 312 1.95 -14.80 -9.38
C THR A 312 1.43 -15.20 -10.76
N ALA A 313 0.53 -14.40 -11.36
CA ALA A 313 0.04 -14.66 -12.71
C ALA A 313 1.12 -14.51 -13.79
N ALA A 314 2.10 -13.63 -13.59
CA ALA A 314 3.22 -13.46 -14.51
C ALA A 314 4.15 -14.68 -14.47
N THR A 315 4.57 -15.11 -13.27
CA THR A 315 5.45 -16.27 -13.09
C THR A 315 4.80 -17.55 -13.63
N TYR A 316 3.54 -17.81 -13.27
CA TYR A 316 2.78 -18.96 -13.76
C TYR A 316 2.72 -19.03 -15.29
N ARG A 317 2.42 -17.90 -15.97
CA ARG A 317 2.42 -17.85 -17.44
C ARG A 317 3.81 -18.09 -18.03
N GLY A 318 4.87 -17.64 -17.36
CA GLY A 318 6.26 -17.89 -17.75
C GLY A 318 6.62 -19.36 -17.72
N ASP A 319 6.22 -20.04 -16.65
CA ASP A 319 6.48 -21.47 -16.44
C ASP A 319 5.70 -22.35 -17.41
N VAL A 320 4.41 -22.06 -17.65
CA VAL A 320 3.63 -22.78 -18.66
C VAL A 320 4.25 -22.65 -20.05
N LYS A 321 4.75 -21.46 -20.41
CA LYS A 321 5.46 -21.25 -21.68
C LYS A 321 6.79 -22.02 -21.72
N ALA A 322 7.50 -22.10 -20.60
CA ALA A 322 8.76 -22.84 -20.51
C ALA A 322 8.54 -24.34 -20.63
N GLN A 323 7.52 -24.88 -19.95
CA GLN A 323 7.11 -26.28 -20.03
C GLN A 323 6.74 -26.65 -21.48
N ARG A 324 5.84 -25.88 -22.11
CA ARG A 324 5.46 -26.11 -23.52
C ARG A 324 6.64 -26.06 -24.47
N ALA A 325 7.60 -25.15 -24.25
CA ALA A 325 8.81 -25.09 -25.06
C ALA A 325 9.65 -26.37 -24.88
N GLY A 326 9.76 -26.86 -23.64
CA GLY A 326 10.36 -28.15 -23.28
C GLY A 326 9.69 -29.32 -23.99
N ASP A 327 8.37 -29.45 -23.88
CA ASP A 327 7.60 -30.55 -24.47
C ASP A 327 7.76 -30.60 -26.00
N VAL A 328 7.65 -29.44 -26.66
CA VAL A 328 7.87 -29.33 -28.12
C VAL A 328 9.33 -29.66 -28.49
N GLY A 329 10.28 -29.25 -27.66
CA GLY A 329 11.69 -29.59 -27.82
C GLY A 329 11.94 -31.09 -27.73
N ALA A 330 11.40 -31.73 -26.70
CA ALA A 330 11.48 -33.16 -26.45
C ALA A 330 10.83 -33.97 -27.57
N ALA A 331 9.63 -33.57 -28.02
CA ALA A 331 8.95 -34.23 -29.14
C ALA A 331 9.77 -34.15 -30.45
N ARG A 332 10.36 -32.99 -30.75
CA ARG A 332 11.24 -32.82 -31.92
C ARG A 332 12.52 -33.63 -31.79
N ALA A 333 13.11 -33.68 -30.60
CA ALA A 333 14.30 -34.47 -30.33
C ALA A 333 14.03 -35.96 -30.48
N GLN A 334 12.92 -36.45 -29.92
CA GLN A 334 12.50 -37.84 -30.05
C GLN A 334 12.25 -38.23 -31.51
N GLY A 335 11.56 -37.37 -32.27
CA GLY A 335 11.36 -37.59 -33.70
C GLY A 335 12.69 -37.70 -34.47
N ALA A 336 13.68 -36.88 -34.12
CA ALA A 336 15.01 -36.95 -34.72
C ALA A 336 15.78 -38.22 -34.28
N LEU A 337 15.70 -38.60 -33.00
CA LEU A 337 16.30 -39.83 -32.48
C LEU A 337 15.69 -41.08 -33.11
N ASN A 338 14.38 -41.10 -33.37
CA ASN A 338 13.74 -42.22 -34.07
C ASN A 338 14.33 -42.43 -35.47
N VAL A 339 14.62 -41.34 -36.20
CA VAL A 339 15.28 -41.41 -37.52
C VAL A 339 16.74 -41.85 -37.37
N ALA A 340 17.46 -41.34 -36.37
CA ALA A 340 18.84 -41.77 -36.11
C ALA A 340 18.91 -43.26 -35.74
N ASN A 341 17.96 -43.77 -34.95
CA ASN A 341 17.87 -45.18 -34.58
C ASN A 341 17.53 -46.06 -35.78
N ALA A 342 16.64 -45.61 -36.67
CA ALA A 342 16.37 -46.32 -37.92
C ALA A 342 17.62 -46.40 -38.81
N ALA A 343 18.40 -45.31 -38.89
CA ALA A 343 19.68 -45.30 -39.60
C ALA A 343 20.71 -46.24 -38.93
N ASN A 344 20.78 -46.28 -37.60
CA ASN A 344 21.62 -47.23 -36.85
C ASN A 344 21.25 -48.69 -37.13
N GLY A 345 19.95 -49.02 -37.25
CA GLY A 345 19.51 -50.35 -37.67
C GLY A 345 19.97 -50.70 -39.09
N ALA A 346 19.94 -49.74 -40.02
CA ALA A 346 20.46 -49.94 -41.37
C ALA A 346 21.99 -50.15 -41.38
N ILE A 347 22.74 -49.43 -40.54
CA ILE A 347 24.19 -49.62 -40.36
C ILE A 347 24.49 -51.04 -39.85
N GLN A 348 23.76 -51.51 -38.84
CA GLN A 348 23.95 -52.86 -38.29
C GLN A 348 23.65 -53.95 -39.32
N ASN A 349 22.57 -53.80 -40.09
CA ASN A 349 22.23 -54.72 -41.17
C ASN A 349 23.29 -54.71 -42.28
N GLY A 350 23.74 -53.53 -42.71
CA GLY A 350 24.80 -53.39 -43.71
C GLY A 350 26.11 -54.04 -43.28
N ALA A 351 26.53 -53.79 -42.02
CA ALA A 351 27.72 -54.42 -41.43
C ALA A 351 27.62 -55.95 -41.40
N SER A 352 26.46 -56.51 -41.05
CA SER A 352 26.23 -57.96 -41.09
C SER A 352 26.28 -58.52 -42.51
N VAL A 353 25.72 -57.83 -43.51
CA VAL A 353 25.78 -58.26 -44.92
C VAL A 353 27.23 -58.24 -45.42
N ILE A 354 28.00 -57.21 -45.10
CA ILE A 354 29.42 -57.10 -45.46
C ILE A 354 30.23 -58.22 -44.81
N ALA A 355 30.03 -58.48 -43.50
CA ALA A 355 30.69 -59.57 -42.80
C ALA A 355 30.41 -60.94 -43.44
N ASN A 356 29.14 -61.23 -43.74
CA ASN A 356 28.73 -62.47 -44.42
C ASN A 356 29.27 -62.56 -45.86
N ALA A 357 29.45 -61.44 -46.55
CA ALA A 357 30.05 -61.40 -47.88
C ALA A 357 31.55 -61.74 -47.83
N TYR A 358 32.29 -61.18 -46.87
CA TYR A 358 33.70 -61.53 -46.64
C TYR A 358 33.89 -62.99 -46.23
N GLY A 359 33.00 -63.55 -45.39
CA GLY A 359 33.00 -64.98 -45.07
C GLY A 359 32.87 -65.87 -46.32
N ARG A 360 31.87 -65.59 -47.17
CA ARG A 360 31.66 -66.31 -48.44
C ARG A 360 32.82 -66.14 -49.43
N GLN A 361 33.46 -64.97 -49.46
CA GLN A 361 34.65 -64.72 -50.28
C GLN A 361 35.83 -65.58 -49.79
N GLY A 362 36.03 -65.67 -48.47
CA GLY A 362 37.01 -66.56 -47.85
C GLY A 362 36.77 -68.03 -48.22
N ASP A 363 35.52 -68.50 -48.14
CA ASP A 363 35.14 -69.86 -48.52
C ASP A 363 35.38 -70.14 -50.03
N ALA A 364 35.06 -69.18 -50.90
CA ALA A 364 35.28 -69.31 -52.34
C ALA A 364 36.78 -69.37 -52.69
N GLN A 365 37.60 -68.56 -52.02
CA GLN A 365 39.06 -68.57 -52.16
C GLN A 365 39.67 -69.88 -51.61
N ALA A 366 39.16 -70.39 -50.48
CA ALA A 366 39.58 -71.67 -49.92
C ALA A 366 39.24 -72.85 -50.84
N ASN A 367 38.02 -72.88 -51.40
CA ASN A 367 37.61 -73.89 -52.39
C ASN A 367 38.47 -73.84 -53.67
N ALA A 368 38.81 -72.63 -54.15
CA ALA A 368 39.72 -72.47 -55.27
C ALA A 368 41.15 -72.98 -54.95
N ALA A 369 41.65 -72.74 -53.73
CA ALA A 369 42.96 -73.24 -53.29
C ALA A 369 43.01 -74.78 -53.19
N LEU A 370 41.94 -75.41 -52.67
CA LEU A 370 41.78 -76.87 -52.61
C LEU A 370 41.77 -77.50 -54.01
N LEU A 371 41.05 -76.91 -54.96
CA LEU A 371 41.01 -77.37 -56.36
C LEU A 371 42.38 -77.28 -57.07
N THR A 372 43.28 -76.41 -56.60
CA THR A 372 44.66 -76.30 -57.11
C THR A 372 45.70 -77.14 -56.35
N GLY A 373 45.28 -77.92 -55.35
CA GLY A 373 46.14 -78.82 -54.58
C GLY A 373 47.13 -78.12 -53.62
N LYS A 374 46.87 -76.86 -53.24
CA LYS A 374 47.83 -76.01 -52.51
C LYS A 374 47.59 -75.87 -50.99
N ALA A 375 46.57 -76.48 -50.39
CA ALA A 375 46.31 -76.33 -48.95
C ALA A 375 45.66 -77.57 -48.29
N THR A 376 46.01 -77.83 -47.02
CA THR A 376 45.35 -78.80 -46.13
C THR A 376 44.21 -78.12 -45.35
N ALA A 377 43.12 -78.85 -45.12
CA ALA A 377 41.83 -78.33 -44.64
C ALA A 377 41.87 -77.64 -43.25
N ASP A 378 42.86 -77.94 -42.41
CA ASP A 378 42.91 -77.47 -41.02
C ASP A 378 43.33 -76.00 -40.84
N ALA A 379 44.01 -75.40 -41.82
CA ALA A 379 44.47 -74.01 -41.72
C ALA A 379 43.32 -72.98 -41.80
N TRP A 380 42.14 -73.36 -42.32
CA TRP A 380 41.10 -72.41 -42.73
C TRP A 380 39.90 -72.33 -41.78
N GLY A 381 39.62 -73.38 -41.00
CA GLY A 381 38.62 -73.32 -39.92
C GLY A 381 38.94 -72.25 -38.86
N ASN A 382 40.23 -71.97 -38.65
CA ASN A 382 40.69 -70.91 -37.77
C ASN A 382 40.47 -69.48 -38.33
N ILE A 383 40.42 -69.31 -39.65
CA ILE A 383 40.27 -68.00 -40.31
C ILE A 383 38.79 -67.53 -40.26
N GLY A 384 37.84 -68.43 -40.49
CA GLY A 384 36.41 -68.12 -40.35
C GLY A 384 36.04 -67.64 -38.95
N GLY A 385 36.56 -68.32 -37.92
CA GLY A 385 36.34 -67.93 -36.52
C GLY A 385 36.99 -66.60 -36.11
N THR A 386 38.12 -66.22 -36.73
CA THR A 386 38.75 -64.90 -36.49
C THR A 386 38.05 -63.76 -37.22
N ILE A 387 37.48 -64.00 -38.40
CA ILE A 387 36.71 -63.01 -39.17
C ILE A 387 35.40 -62.68 -38.46
N ASP A 388 34.68 -63.68 -37.93
CA ASP A 388 33.46 -63.47 -37.14
C ASP A 388 33.73 -62.68 -35.85
N GLY A 389 34.86 -62.98 -35.18
CA GLY A 389 35.32 -62.22 -34.01
C GLY A 389 35.71 -60.78 -34.33
N ALA A 390 36.35 -60.54 -35.47
CA ALA A 390 36.73 -59.21 -35.95
C ALA A 390 35.51 -58.38 -36.41
N ALA A 391 34.52 -59.00 -37.06
CA ALA A 391 33.27 -58.37 -37.45
C ALA A 391 32.44 -57.92 -36.24
N GLY A 392 32.38 -58.76 -35.19
CA GLY A 392 31.78 -58.38 -33.90
C GLY A 392 32.51 -57.20 -33.24
N ASN A 393 33.84 -57.15 -33.34
CA ASN A 393 34.65 -56.06 -32.79
C ASN A 393 34.55 -54.76 -33.60
N TRP A 394 34.47 -54.84 -34.93
CA TRP A 394 34.29 -53.67 -35.81
C TRP A 394 32.90 -53.05 -35.66
N ALA A 395 31.86 -53.87 -35.50
CA ALA A 395 30.51 -53.41 -35.15
C ALA A 395 30.49 -52.72 -33.77
N ALA A 396 31.27 -53.22 -32.81
CA ALA A 396 31.40 -52.60 -31.48
C ALA A 396 32.26 -51.32 -31.49
N TRP A 397 33.24 -51.20 -32.38
CA TRP A 397 34.11 -50.02 -32.50
C TRP A 397 33.44 -48.88 -33.28
N SER A 398 32.70 -49.20 -34.35
CA SER A 398 31.91 -48.23 -35.14
C SER A 398 30.65 -47.72 -34.43
N ALA A 399 30.16 -48.43 -33.40
CA ALA A 399 29.05 -48.02 -32.56
C ALA A 399 29.46 -47.13 -31.36
N ARG A 400 30.75 -46.80 -31.19
CA ARG A 400 31.21 -45.94 -30.09
C ARG A 400 30.87 -44.47 -30.38
N PRO A 401 30.17 -43.76 -29.48
CA PRO A 401 30.00 -42.31 -29.62
C PRO A 401 31.33 -41.60 -29.33
N GLU A 402 31.91 -40.95 -30.34
CA GLU A 402 32.94 -39.91 -30.17
C GLU A 402 32.32 -38.66 -29.55
N SER A 403 31.98 -38.71 -28.27
CA SER A 403 31.99 -37.53 -27.38
C SER A 403 31.69 -37.97 -25.96
N GLN A 404 32.70 -37.99 -25.08
CA GLN A 404 32.59 -37.49 -23.71
C GLN A 404 33.98 -37.11 -23.19
N GLY A 405 34.37 -35.86 -23.46
CA GLY A 405 35.10 -35.11 -22.46
C GLY A 405 34.09 -34.65 -21.40
N GLY A 406 34.11 -35.31 -20.24
CA GLY A 406 33.59 -34.79 -18.97
C GLY A 406 32.25 -35.32 -18.47
N GLY A 407 32.29 -36.12 -17.39
CA GLY A 407 31.33 -36.00 -16.28
C GLY A 407 30.44 -37.19 -15.92
N ALA A 408 30.99 -38.09 -15.07
CA ALA A 408 30.36 -38.85 -13.98
C ALA A 408 29.12 -39.75 -14.23
N GLY A 409 29.30 -41.06 -14.01
CA GLY A 409 28.23 -42.02 -13.67
C GLY A 409 28.43 -43.44 -14.20
N SER A 410 29.06 -44.33 -13.41
CA SER A 410 29.16 -45.80 -13.60
C SER A 410 27.76 -46.49 -13.45
N PRO A 411 27.55 -47.81 -13.70
CA PRO A 411 28.49 -48.87 -14.10
C PRO A 411 27.97 -49.87 -15.17
N TYR A 412 28.83 -50.38 -16.06
CA TYR A 412 28.68 -51.74 -16.59
C TYR A 412 30.05 -52.41 -16.79
N SER A 413 30.33 -53.33 -15.85
CA SER A 413 31.15 -54.54 -15.91
C SER A 413 32.22 -54.65 -17.01
N THR A 414 33.48 -54.50 -16.58
CA THR A 414 34.69 -54.96 -17.24
C THR A 414 34.76 -56.50 -17.23
N GLY A 415 34.66 -57.14 -18.39
CA GLY A 415 34.96 -58.56 -18.59
C GLY A 415 36.07 -58.75 -19.61
N ASN A 416 37.31 -58.95 -19.12
CA ASN A 416 38.47 -59.60 -19.75
C ASN A 416 38.79 -59.30 -21.23
N ILE A 417 39.53 -58.21 -21.48
CA ILE A 417 40.32 -57.98 -22.71
C ILE A 417 41.80 -58.35 -22.43
N GLY A 418 42.02 -59.54 -21.85
CA GLY A 418 43.30 -59.88 -21.24
C GLY A 418 44.12 -60.98 -21.91
N ASN A 419 43.57 -61.82 -22.80
CA ASN A 419 44.21 -63.13 -23.01
C ASN A 419 44.35 -63.68 -24.44
N THR A 420 44.22 -62.86 -25.50
CA THR A 420 44.35 -63.37 -26.87
C THR A 420 45.40 -62.68 -27.74
N ILE A 421 46.11 -61.66 -27.24
CA ILE A 421 47.18 -60.98 -28.01
C ILE A 421 48.56 -61.67 -27.85
N SER A 422 48.71 -62.65 -26.95
CA SER A 422 50.04 -63.14 -26.55
C SER A 422 50.68 -64.22 -27.44
N ASN A 423 49.99 -64.81 -28.43
CA ASN A 423 50.52 -66.01 -29.12
C ASN A 423 50.94 -65.82 -30.59
N TRP A 424 51.05 -64.59 -31.09
CA TRP A 424 51.53 -64.33 -32.47
C TRP A 424 53.05 -64.14 -32.60
N TRP A 425 53.85 -64.45 -31.56
CA TRP A 425 55.31 -64.25 -31.58
C TRP A 425 56.17 -65.38 -31.01
N ASN A 426 55.73 -66.64 -31.04
CA ASN A 426 56.64 -67.78 -30.83
C ASN A 426 56.18 -69.01 -31.63
N GLY A 427 56.99 -69.39 -32.63
CA GLY A 427 56.74 -70.57 -33.45
C GLY A 427 57.54 -70.69 -34.75
N ALA A 428 58.73 -70.10 -34.83
CA ALA A 428 59.77 -70.48 -35.79
C ALA A 428 61.12 -70.39 -35.08
N GLY A 429 61.66 -71.55 -34.72
CA GLY A 429 62.87 -71.74 -33.93
C GLY A 429 62.94 -73.16 -33.41
#